data_AF-A0A4P6YA48-F1
#
_entry.id   AF-A0A4P6YA48-F1
#
_cell.length_a   1.000
_cell.length_b   1.000
_cell.length_c   1.000
_cell.angle_alpha   90.00
_cell.angle_beta   90.00
_cell.angle_gamma   90.00
#
_symmetry.space_group_name_H-M   'P 1'
#
loop_
_entity.id
_entity.type
_entity.pdbx_description
1 polymer ?
#
loop_
_entity_poly.entity_id
_entity_poly.type
_entity_poly.pdbx_seq_one_letter_code
_entity_poly.pdbx_strand_id
1 'polypeptide(L)'
;MKATKVSSIPIKNLFIASFLLTVFLFFSAAIKAATINVSSIPALQTAINNSNAGDVIILANGTYTNSILNIGKSNITVKAASPGGVFLNGTNDININGNYITLSGFQFTVGDIGSEIVIEVYGSNNVLTQLNFSGYFSKKYIEIKAGTRYNEITYCNMEKKPAAAASGCTIQISTSPSVIGYHKIRYCSFKDYYGLGGDFGNEPIRIGLSTENANKSRAIVEYCYFNNTGLGDSESISIKCQENTIRFCTFTNQQNAMLVFRNGDNNVAYSNFFINAGGIRVKEANNVYCYNNYFENSGVGSSADAVTFNYDTATYPVVLNNINFIHNTFYNCGDIDMGGTGATNNTWANNIFQKSAGTIFSNANSGTSWAGNIYQGTLGISIPSGMTNINPLLVTNGDGYKGLSSSSPAIDAASSSYPAILDITVIDDDPSLLFDGGGKSRPSTIALKDLGSDEFTAGATTNHPLTVSEVGPSYLGGPSLSIGSNEKKDTHNAIGIFPNPAKNAITIEAFEGIEGLDSVAIYNLNGQKIKMGTEFQKQNSTIQFDVSDLNNGIYFIKVTSKELTKMMKLFIQK
;
A
#
# COMPACT_ATOMS: atom_id res chain seq x y z
N MET A 1 62.62 -6.70 38.23
CA MET A 1 62.17 -8.06 37.83
C MET A 1 60.68 -7.95 37.47
N LYS A 2 60.14 -8.32 36.32
CA LYS A 2 60.56 -9.08 35.13
C LYS A 2 60.08 -8.33 33.89
N ALA A 3 60.93 -8.23 32.85
CA ALA A 3 60.53 -7.78 31.53
C ALA A 3 60.05 -8.98 30.71
N THR A 4 58.87 -8.88 30.12
CA THR A 4 58.25 -9.93 29.30
C THR A 4 58.79 -9.83 27.87
N LYS A 5 59.41 -10.91 27.37
CA LYS A 5 59.88 -11.05 25.98
C LYS A 5 58.67 -11.18 25.04
N VAL A 6 58.58 -10.31 24.04
CA VAL A 6 57.71 -10.51 22.88
C VAL A 6 58.47 -11.37 21.86
N SER A 7 57.92 -12.54 21.52
CA SER A 7 58.44 -13.43 20.48
C SER A 7 58.13 -12.87 19.08
N SER A 8 59.16 -12.62 18.28
CA SER A 8 59.02 -12.23 16.87
C SER A 8 58.56 -13.41 16.01
N ILE A 9 57.46 -13.24 15.27
CA ILE A 9 56.98 -14.19 14.28
C ILE A 9 57.97 -14.21 13.09
N PRO A 10 58.40 -15.39 12.58
CA PRO A 10 59.37 -15.46 11.49
C PRO A 10 58.79 -14.91 10.17
N ILE A 11 59.52 -13.97 9.56
CA ILE A 11 59.17 -13.19 8.36
C ILE A 11 58.77 -14.08 7.15
N LYS A 12 59.20 -15.35 7.10
CA LYS A 12 58.82 -16.30 6.05
C LYS A 12 57.32 -16.65 6.03
N ASN A 13 56.63 -16.61 7.18
CA ASN A 13 55.19 -16.88 7.24
C ASN A 13 54.34 -15.67 6.79
N LEU A 14 54.90 -14.46 6.85
CA LEU A 14 54.23 -13.23 6.45
C LEU A 14 54.13 -13.10 4.91
N PHE A 15 55.15 -13.59 4.19
CA PHE A 15 55.14 -13.60 2.72
C PHE A 15 54.18 -14.64 2.13
N ILE A 16 54.03 -15.81 2.76
CA ILE A 16 53.07 -16.84 2.31
C ILE A 16 51.62 -16.41 2.57
N ALA A 17 51.36 -15.76 3.72
CA ALA A 17 50.04 -15.21 4.04
C ALA A 17 49.67 -14.02 3.12
N SER A 18 50.64 -13.16 2.79
CA SER A 18 50.42 -12.04 1.85
C SER A 18 50.19 -12.52 0.41
N PHE A 19 50.87 -13.59 -0.02
CA PHE A 19 50.69 -14.21 -1.34
C PHE A 19 49.35 -14.95 -1.47
N LEU A 20 48.89 -15.65 -0.41
CA LEU A 20 47.56 -16.28 -0.37
C LEU A 20 46.41 -15.24 -0.35
N LEU A 21 46.60 -14.10 0.32
CA LEU A 21 45.63 -13.01 0.35
C LEU A 21 45.53 -12.28 -1.00
N THR A 22 46.64 -12.11 -1.73
CA THR A 22 46.64 -11.53 -3.08
C THR A 22 46.06 -12.50 -4.11
N VAL A 23 46.29 -13.81 -4.01
CA VAL A 23 45.67 -14.80 -4.91
C VAL A 23 44.15 -14.91 -4.69
N PHE A 24 43.66 -14.72 -3.46
CA PHE A 24 42.22 -14.62 -3.19
C PHE A 24 41.58 -13.31 -3.70
N LEU A 25 42.33 -12.20 -3.68
CA LEU A 25 41.88 -10.90 -4.21
C LEU A 25 41.88 -10.81 -5.75
N PHE A 26 42.60 -11.70 -6.45
CA PHE A 26 42.57 -11.80 -7.92
C PHE A 26 41.50 -12.78 -8.46
N PHE A 27 40.79 -13.51 -7.59
CA PHE A 27 39.69 -14.42 -7.94
C PHE A 27 38.31 -13.93 -7.49
N SER A 28 38.14 -12.64 -7.24
CA SER A 28 36.82 -12.00 -7.31
C SER A 28 36.38 -11.95 -8.78
N ALA A 29 35.96 -13.10 -9.30
CA ALA A 29 35.20 -13.15 -10.54
C ALA A 29 34.01 -12.23 -10.35
N ALA A 30 33.98 -11.11 -11.10
CA ALA A 30 32.81 -10.26 -11.16
C ALA A 30 31.65 -11.14 -11.64
N ILE A 31 30.78 -11.55 -10.73
CA ILE A 31 29.55 -12.27 -11.05
C ILE A 31 28.67 -11.26 -11.77
N LYS A 32 28.80 -11.22 -13.10
CA LYS A 32 27.91 -10.43 -13.95
C LYS A 32 26.56 -11.12 -13.92
N ALA A 33 25.52 -10.37 -13.55
CA ALA A 33 24.14 -10.77 -13.75
C ALA A 33 23.95 -11.17 -15.23
N ALA A 34 23.62 -12.43 -15.46
CA ALA A 34 23.38 -12.96 -16.80
C ALA A 34 21.95 -12.62 -17.25
N THR A 35 21.78 -12.39 -18.56
CA THR A 35 20.47 -12.42 -19.19
C THR A 35 20.30 -13.76 -19.89
N ILE A 36 19.33 -14.56 -19.44
CA ILE A 36 19.10 -15.93 -19.89
C ILE A 36 17.77 -15.96 -20.65
N ASN A 37 17.83 -16.06 -21.98
CA ASN A 37 16.64 -16.18 -22.81
C ASN A 37 16.23 -17.65 -22.93
N VAL A 38 14.95 -17.94 -22.72
CA VAL A 38 14.35 -19.27 -22.82
C VAL A 38 13.07 -19.23 -23.63
N SER A 39 12.67 -20.34 -24.22
CA SER A 39 11.50 -20.43 -25.12
C SER A 39 10.57 -21.60 -24.79
N SER A 40 10.67 -22.18 -23.59
CA SER A 40 9.76 -23.21 -23.09
C SER A 40 9.72 -23.22 -21.56
N ILE A 41 8.65 -23.76 -20.97
CA ILE A 41 8.52 -23.91 -19.52
C ILE A 41 9.60 -24.82 -18.91
N PRO A 42 9.95 -25.98 -19.48
CA PRO A 42 11.07 -26.78 -18.96
C PRO A 42 12.40 -26.02 -18.98
N ALA A 43 12.70 -25.29 -20.06
CA ALA A 43 13.91 -24.48 -20.15
C ALA A 43 13.89 -23.32 -19.12
N LEU A 44 12.73 -22.71 -18.89
CA LEU A 44 12.54 -21.69 -17.85
C LEU A 44 12.82 -22.27 -16.46
N GLN A 45 12.26 -23.42 -16.11
CA GLN A 45 12.52 -24.07 -14.83
C GLN A 45 13.99 -24.46 -14.66
N THR A 46 14.63 -24.99 -15.71
CA THR A 46 16.07 -25.29 -15.69
C THR A 46 16.91 -24.03 -15.50
N ALA A 47 16.58 -22.93 -16.18
CA ALA A 47 17.27 -21.65 -16.03
C ALA A 47 17.11 -21.10 -14.60
N ILE A 48 15.90 -21.19 -14.03
CA ILE A 48 15.64 -20.81 -12.63
C ILE A 48 16.54 -21.63 -11.70
N ASN A 49 16.55 -22.96 -11.84
CA ASN A 49 17.33 -23.85 -10.98
C ASN A 49 18.85 -23.57 -11.02
N ASN A 50 19.36 -23.14 -12.18
CA ASN A 50 20.78 -22.92 -12.43
C ASN A 50 21.22 -21.45 -12.29
N SER A 51 20.28 -20.53 -12.05
CA SER A 51 20.55 -19.10 -11.93
C SER A 51 21.38 -18.74 -10.69
N ASN A 52 22.14 -17.65 -10.84
CA ASN A 52 22.86 -16.97 -9.77
C ASN A 52 22.13 -15.69 -9.36
N ALA A 53 22.42 -15.20 -8.16
CA ALA A 53 21.93 -13.90 -7.71
C ALA A 53 22.28 -12.80 -8.72
N GLY A 54 21.29 -12.00 -9.07
CA GLY A 54 21.35 -10.92 -10.03
C GLY A 54 20.76 -11.25 -11.41
N ASP A 55 20.65 -12.54 -11.77
CA ASP A 55 20.26 -13.00 -13.10
C ASP A 55 18.85 -12.57 -13.51
N VAL A 56 18.68 -12.37 -14.83
CA VAL A 56 17.41 -12.04 -15.47
C VAL A 56 17.06 -13.15 -16.47
N ILE A 57 16.01 -13.90 -16.17
CA ILE A 57 15.52 -14.99 -17.01
C ILE A 57 14.31 -14.48 -17.78
N ILE A 58 14.39 -14.55 -19.10
CA ILE A 58 13.42 -13.97 -20.03
C ILE A 58 12.75 -15.09 -20.82
N LEU A 59 11.44 -15.26 -20.64
CA LEU A 59 10.64 -16.18 -21.44
C LEU A 59 10.18 -15.50 -22.72
N ALA A 60 10.49 -16.09 -23.87
CA ALA A 60 10.11 -15.62 -25.19
C ALA A 60 8.58 -15.47 -25.30
N ASN A 61 8.12 -14.49 -26.08
CA ASN A 61 6.69 -14.27 -26.32
C ASN A 61 6.04 -15.53 -26.89
N GLY A 62 4.82 -15.81 -26.47
CA GLY A 62 4.08 -16.98 -26.89
C GLY A 62 3.07 -17.45 -25.85
N THR A 63 2.35 -18.51 -26.20
CA THR A 63 1.41 -19.18 -25.31
C THR A 63 2.01 -20.47 -24.81
N TYR A 64 2.05 -20.63 -23.50
CA TYR A 64 2.55 -21.79 -22.79
C TYR A 64 1.43 -22.39 -21.97
N THR A 65 1.27 -23.70 -22.03
CA THR A 65 0.21 -24.41 -21.32
C THR A 65 0.76 -25.17 -20.12
N ASN A 66 0.01 -25.17 -19.03
CA ASN A 66 0.24 -25.96 -17.84
C ASN A 66 1.60 -25.67 -17.18
N SER A 67 1.82 -24.41 -16.79
CA SER A 67 3.11 -23.96 -16.28
C SER A 67 3.24 -24.26 -14.79
N ILE A 68 4.04 -25.28 -14.45
CA ILE A 68 4.43 -25.57 -13.08
C ILE A 68 5.83 -25.00 -12.85
N LEU A 69 5.94 -23.99 -11.99
CA LEU A 69 7.19 -23.28 -11.73
C LEU A 69 7.50 -23.23 -10.25
N ASN A 70 8.72 -23.66 -9.88
CA ASN A 70 9.28 -23.54 -8.55
C ASN A 70 10.45 -22.56 -8.58
N ILE A 71 10.23 -21.35 -8.08
CA ILE A 71 11.25 -20.30 -8.01
C ILE A 71 11.95 -20.37 -6.65
N GLY A 72 12.90 -21.28 -6.53
CA GLY A 72 13.66 -21.54 -5.30
C GLY A 72 14.92 -20.67 -5.11
N LYS A 73 15.44 -20.07 -6.18
CA LYS A 73 16.58 -19.15 -6.10
C LYS A 73 16.15 -17.78 -5.59
N SER A 74 17.08 -17.05 -4.99
CA SER A 74 16.85 -15.69 -4.49
C SER A 74 17.58 -14.65 -5.35
N ASN A 75 17.12 -13.40 -5.30
CA ASN A 75 17.69 -12.26 -6.01
C ASN A 75 17.74 -12.44 -7.53
N ILE A 76 16.65 -12.93 -8.15
CA ILE A 76 16.56 -13.09 -9.61
C ILE A 76 15.30 -12.43 -10.16
N THR A 77 15.34 -12.10 -11.45
CA THR A 77 14.17 -11.62 -12.19
C THR A 77 13.70 -12.69 -13.16
N VAL A 78 12.42 -13.04 -13.11
CA VAL A 78 11.74 -13.90 -14.07
C VAL A 78 10.69 -13.07 -14.79
N LYS A 79 10.86 -12.83 -16.10
CA LYS A 79 10.00 -11.93 -16.86
C LYS A 79 9.63 -12.43 -18.25
N ALA A 80 8.51 -11.93 -18.77
CA ALA A 80 8.18 -12.01 -20.18
C ALA A 80 9.16 -11.17 -21.03
N ALA A 81 9.43 -11.60 -22.27
CA ALA A 81 10.27 -10.86 -23.21
C ALA A 81 9.71 -9.48 -23.53
N SER A 82 8.41 -9.40 -23.81
CA SER A 82 7.63 -8.17 -23.83
C SER A 82 6.58 -8.24 -22.73
N PRO A 83 6.33 -7.18 -21.93
CA PRO A 83 5.20 -7.16 -21.00
C PRO A 83 3.89 -7.49 -21.73
N GLY A 84 3.15 -8.49 -21.24
CA GLY A 84 1.95 -9.01 -21.90
C GLY A 84 2.22 -9.96 -23.07
N GLY A 85 3.46 -10.17 -23.49
CA GLY A 85 3.79 -11.04 -24.63
C GLY A 85 3.75 -12.54 -24.31
N VAL A 86 3.65 -12.92 -23.03
CA VAL A 86 3.64 -14.32 -22.58
C VAL A 86 2.32 -14.66 -21.92
N PHE A 87 1.60 -15.64 -22.51
CA PHE A 87 0.36 -16.19 -21.97
C PHE A 87 0.65 -17.53 -21.30
N LEU A 88 0.39 -17.62 -20.01
CA LEU A 88 0.43 -18.85 -19.22
C LEU A 88 -1.01 -19.37 -19.10
N ASN A 89 -1.37 -20.29 -19.99
CA ASN A 89 -2.71 -20.87 -20.11
C ASN A 89 -2.76 -22.28 -19.49
N GLY A 90 -3.98 -22.82 -19.33
CA GLY A 90 -4.20 -24.12 -18.70
C GLY A 90 -3.98 -24.08 -17.18
N THR A 91 -3.43 -25.15 -16.62
CA THR A 91 -3.23 -25.33 -15.17
C THR A 91 -1.86 -24.81 -14.74
N ASN A 92 -1.80 -23.60 -14.18
CA ASN A 92 -0.57 -22.96 -13.74
C ASN A 92 -0.44 -22.97 -12.21
N ASP A 93 0.70 -23.46 -11.72
CA ASP A 93 1.06 -23.57 -10.31
C ASP A 93 2.47 -22.98 -10.14
N ILE A 94 2.55 -21.80 -9.53
CA ILE A 94 3.80 -21.03 -9.41
C ILE A 94 4.13 -20.80 -7.94
N ASN A 95 5.20 -21.44 -7.47
CA ASN A 95 5.67 -21.35 -6.09
C ASN A 95 6.93 -20.50 -5.99
N ILE A 96 6.83 -19.33 -5.37
CA ILE A 96 7.95 -18.42 -5.11
C ILE A 96 8.51 -18.72 -3.71
N ASN A 97 9.54 -19.56 -3.65
CA ASN A 97 10.21 -19.96 -2.42
C ASN A 97 11.40 -19.06 -2.05
N GLY A 98 12.04 -18.45 -3.06
CA GLY A 98 13.16 -17.53 -2.86
C GLY A 98 12.74 -16.13 -2.42
N ASN A 99 13.74 -15.38 -1.94
CA ASN A 99 13.61 -13.97 -1.57
C ASN A 99 14.08 -13.06 -2.71
N TYR A 100 13.69 -11.79 -2.71
CA TYR A 100 14.15 -10.80 -3.70
C TYR A 100 13.88 -11.22 -5.16
N ILE A 101 12.74 -11.86 -5.39
CA ILE A 101 12.29 -12.28 -6.71
C ILE A 101 11.45 -11.19 -7.34
N THR A 102 11.74 -10.86 -8.60
CA THR A 102 10.81 -10.09 -9.44
C THR A 102 10.15 -11.02 -10.45
N LEU A 103 8.84 -11.22 -10.36
CA LEU A 103 8.03 -11.93 -11.36
C LEU A 103 7.23 -10.91 -12.17
N SER A 104 7.44 -10.87 -13.50
CA SER A 104 6.88 -9.77 -14.29
C SER A 104 6.38 -10.08 -15.70
N GLY A 105 5.24 -9.47 -16.07
CA GLY A 105 4.81 -9.33 -17.47
C GLY A 105 4.00 -10.50 -18.03
N PHE A 106 3.54 -11.43 -17.19
CA PHE A 106 2.80 -12.62 -17.60
C PHE A 106 1.28 -12.41 -17.64
N GLN A 107 0.61 -13.12 -18.53
CA GLN A 107 -0.85 -13.12 -18.66
C GLN A 107 -1.45 -14.48 -18.33
N PHE A 108 -2.53 -14.49 -17.54
CA PHE A 108 -3.32 -15.64 -17.13
C PHE A 108 -4.77 -15.40 -17.59
N THR A 109 -5.08 -15.74 -18.84
CA THR A 109 -6.35 -15.38 -19.48
C THR A 109 -7.23 -16.57 -19.86
N VAL A 110 -6.64 -17.77 -19.96
CA VAL A 110 -7.37 -19.01 -20.26
C VAL A 110 -6.77 -20.12 -19.40
N GLY A 111 -7.36 -20.42 -18.25
CA GLY A 111 -6.85 -21.49 -17.41
C GLY A 111 -7.77 -21.85 -16.25
N ASP A 112 -7.50 -23.03 -15.71
CA ASP A 112 -8.25 -23.66 -14.65
C ASP A 112 -7.29 -24.47 -13.77
N ILE A 113 -7.22 -24.12 -12.49
CA ILE A 113 -6.49 -24.84 -11.45
C ILE A 113 -7.43 -25.36 -10.34
N GLY A 114 -8.75 -25.34 -10.61
CA GLY A 114 -9.78 -25.82 -9.70
C GLY A 114 -9.79 -25.07 -8.36
N SER A 115 -9.64 -25.83 -7.28
CA SER A 115 -9.62 -25.33 -5.89
C SER A 115 -8.25 -24.82 -5.42
N GLU A 116 -7.25 -24.81 -6.30
CA GLU A 116 -5.89 -24.41 -5.96
C GLU A 116 -5.62 -22.92 -6.22
N ILE A 117 -4.38 -22.51 -5.98
CA ILE A 117 -3.90 -21.13 -6.04
C ILE A 117 -2.92 -21.00 -7.21
N VAL A 118 -3.03 -19.93 -8.00
CA VAL A 118 -2.14 -19.75 -9.17
C VAL A 118 -0.71 -19.42 -8.77
N ILE A 119 -0.54 -18.50 -7.81
CA ILE A 119 0.78 -18.08 -7.30
C ILE A 119 0.81 -18.10 -5.77
N GLU A 120 1.70 -18.90 -5.19
CA GLU A 120 1.99 -18.91 -3.76
C GLU A 120 3.39 -18.34 -3.47
N VAL A 121 3.46 -17.40 -2.54
CA VAL A 121 4.70 -16.68 -2.19
C VAL A 121 5.14 -17.03 -0.77
N TYR A 122 6.13 -17.92 -0.68
CA TYR A 122 6.75 -18.39 0.56
C TYR A 122 8.01 -17.59 0.96
N GLY A 123 8.58 -16.82 0.03
CA GLY A 123 9.71 -15.93 0.29
C GLY A 123 9.32 -14.49 0.67
N SER A 124 10.32 -13.69 1.01
CA SER A 124 10.22 -12.28 1.42
C SER A 124 10.90 -11.34 0.42
N ASN A 125 10.53 -10.06 0.44
CA ASN A 125 11.05 -9.02 -0.46
C ASN A 125 10.82 -9.31 -1.95
N ASN A 126 9.75 -10.02 -2.28
CA ASN A 126 9.39 -10.34 -3.67
C ASN A 126 8.50 -9.27 -4.27
N VAL A 127 8.61 -9.05 -5.59
CA VAL A 127 7.80 -8.12 -6.37
C VAL A 127 7.09 -8.89 -7.47
N LEU A 128 5.76 -8.87 -7.45
CA LEU A 128 4.91 -9.39 -8.51
C LEU A 128 4.32 -8.20 -9.26
N THR A 129 4.66 -8.03 -10.53
CA THR A 129 4.29 -6.82 -11.26
C THR A 129 3.96 -7.03 -12.73
N GLN A 130 3.11 -6.17 -13.30
CA GLN A 130 2.73 -6.26 -14.72
C GLN A 130 2.07 -7.61 -15.04
N LEU A 131 1.39 -8.22 -14.06
CA LEU A 131 0.66 -9.47 -14.22
C LEU A 131 -0.79 -9.17 -14.59
N ASN A 132 -1.34 -9.94 -15.52
CA ASN A 132 -2.76 -9.86 -15.88
C ASN A 132 -3.45 -11.17 -15.58
N PHE A 133 -4.48 -11.14 -14.74
CA PHE A 133 -5.43 -12.23 -14.55
C PHE A 133 -6.79 -11.80 -15.06
N SER A 134 -7.33 -12.52 -16.05
CA SER A 134 -8.65 -12.21 -16.63
C SER A 134 -9.40 -13.51 -16.89
N GLY A 135 -10.47 -13.76 -16.14
CA GLY A 135 -11.30 -14.96 -16.36
C GLY A 135 -10.69 -16.29 -15.95
N TYR A 136 -9.53 -16.29 -15.26
CA TYR A 136 -8.86 -17.51 -14.84
C TYR A 136 -9.64 -18.20 -13.71
N PHE A 137 -9.86 -19.52 -13.82
CA PHE A 137 -10.60 -20.31 -12.83
C PHE A 137 -9.66 -20.83 -11.74
N SER A 138 -9.78 -20.30 -10.52
CA SER A 138 -8.98 -20.70 -9.36
C SER A 138 -9.63 -20.28 -8.06
N LYS A 139 -9.25 -20.92 -6.95
CA LYS A 139 -9.63 -20.45 -5.61
C LYS A 139 -9.04 -19.09 -5.29
N LYS A 140 -7.76 -18.87 -5.58
CA LYS A 140 -7.06 -17.57 -5.41
C LYS A 140 -6.07 -17.35 -6.55
N TYR A 141 -5.86 -16.11 -6.96
CA TYR A 141 -4.79 -15.78 -7.92
C TYR A 141 -3.44 -15.68 -7.23
N ILE A 142 -3.37 -14.99 -6.09
CA ILE A 142 -2.12 -14.81 -5.35
C ILE A 142 -2.36 -15.03 -3.87
N GLU A 143 -1.51 -15.84 -3.24
CA GLU A 143 -1.42 -15.90 -1.78
C GLU A 143 0.00 -15.57 -1.31
N ILE A 144 0.12 -14.52 -0.50
CA ILE A 144 1.31 -14.26 0.30
C ILE A 144 1.21 -15.10 1.57
N LYS A 145 2.16 -16.03 1.75
CA LYS A 145 2.11 -16.99 2.87
C LYS A 145 2.51 -16.32 4.19
N ALA A 146 1.96 -16.86 5.28
CA ALA A 146 2.30 -16.43 6.62
C ALA A 146 3.79 -16.61 6.92
N GLY A 147 4.37 -15.71 7.72
CA GLY A 147 5.79 -15.75 8.09
C GLY A 147 6.73 -15.05 7.10
N THR A 148 6.19 -14.47 6.02
CA THR A 148 6.97 -13.69 5.04
C THR A 148 6.93 -12.19 5.35
N ARG A 149 7.82 -11.42 4.72
CA ARG A 149 7.90 -9.95 4.91
C ARG A 149 8.15 -9.20 3.60
N TYR A 150 7.68 -7.96 3.52
CA TYR A 150 8.02 -6.97 2.48
C TYR A 150 7.76 -7.42 1.03
N ASN A 151 6.86 -8.38 0.81
CA ASN A 151 6.37 -8.69 -0.53
C ASN A 151 5.45 -7.57 -1.07
N GLU A 152 5.55 -7.34 -2.38
CA GLU A 152 4.81 -6.31 -3.09
C GLU A 152 4.10 -6.89 -4.32
N ILE A 153 2.81 -6.57 -4.46
CA ILE A 153 2.01 -6.80 -5.66
C ILE A 153 1.72 -5.42 -6.26
N THR A 154 2.22 -5.15 -7.48
CA THR A 154 2.18 -3.79 -8.04
C THR A 154 1.95 -3.73 -9.54
N TYR A 155 1.15 -2.78 -10.04
CA TYR A 155 0.82 -2.67 -11.48
C TYR A 155 0.27 -3.98 -12.06
N CYS A 156 -0.56 -4.69 -11.31
CA CYS A 156 -1.24 -5.90 -11.74
C CYS A 156 -2.71 -5.64 -12.04
N ASN A 157 -3.29 -6.43 -12.95
CA ASN A 157 -4.71 -6.44 -13.25
C ASN A 157 -5.31 -7.77 -12.80
N MET A 158 -6.43 -7.69 -12.08
CA MET A 158 -7.25 -8.82 -11.72
C MET A 158 -8.69 -8.52 -12.10
N GLU A 159 -9.25 -9.29 -13.03
CA GLU A 159 -10.61 -9.07 -13.49
C GLU A 159 -11.36 -10.37 -13.81
N LYS A 160 -12.69 -10.28 -13.81
CA LYS A 160 -13.56 -11.35 -14.33
C LYS A 160 -13.36 -12.70 -13.63
N LYS A 161 -12.97 -12.71 -12.35
CA LYS A 161 -12.86 -13.96 -11.59
C LYS A 161 -14.20 -14.72 -11.68
N PRO A 162 -14.23 -15.95 -12.22
CA PRO A 162 -15.48 -16.63 -12.51
C PRO A 162 -16.34 -16.85 -11.26
N ALA A 163 -17.66 -16.62 -11.39
CA ALA A 163 -18.62 -16.84 -10.30
C ALA A 163 -18.65 -18.30 -9.80
N ALA A 164 -18.37 -19.25 -10.69
CA ALA A 164 -18.35 -20.69 -10.38
C ALA A 164 -17.00 -21.17 -9.81
N ALA A 165 -15.99 -20.29 -9.71
CA ALA A 165 -14.71 -20.65 -9.12
C ALA A 165 -14.88 -21.05 -7.65
N ALA A 166 -14.00 -21.92 -7.15
CA ALA A 166 -14.01 -22.30 -5.75
C ALA A 166 -13.93 -21.06 -4.84
N SER A 167 -14.66 -21.09 -3.72
CA SER A 167 -14.69 -19.98 -2.75
C SER A 167 -13.28 -19.71 -2.22
N GLY A 168 -12.85 -18.46 -2.42
CA GLY A 168 -11.56 -17.90 -2.10
C GLY A 168 -11.46 -16.49 -2.69
N CYS A 169 -10.90 -15.58 -1.91
CA CYS A 169 -10.58 -14.23 -2.36
C CYS A 169 -9.56 -14.26 -3.52
N THR A 170 -9.43 -13.16 -4.24
CA THR A 170 -8.48 -13.07 -5.37
C THR A 170 -7.05 -12.97 -4.88
N ILE A 171 -6.78 -12.05 -3.96
CA ILE A 171 -5.51 -11.92 -3.27
C ILE A 171 -5.70 -12.21 -1.77
N GLN A 172 -4.90 -13.13 -1.23
CA GLN A 172 -4.81 -13.38 0.21
C GLN A 172 -3.45 -12.92 0.73
N ILE A 173 -3.46 -12.14 1.81
CA ILE A 173 -2.31 -12.00 2.70
C ILE A 173 -2.58 -12.86 3.94
N SER A 174 -1.85 -13.96 4.10
CA SER A 174 -1.92 -14.82 5.28
C SER A 174 -0.97 -14.28 6.34
N THR A 175 -1.39 -14.21 7.60
CA THR A 175 -0.63 -13.51 8.66
C THR A 175 -0.04 -14.47 9.68
N SER A 176 0.98 -14.01 10.41
CA SER A 176 1.69 -14.80 11.44
C SER A 176 1.57 -14.14 12.82
N PRO A 177 1.46 -14.93 13.90
CA PRO A 177 1.48 -14.40 15.27
C PRO A 177 2.86 -13.88 15.70
N SER A 178 3.94 -14.28 15.02
CA SER A 178 5.31 -13.96 15.41
C SER A 178 6.08 -13.12 14.38
N VAL A 179 5.57 -12.99 13.16
CA VAL A 179 6.23 -12.27 12.06
C VAL A 179 5.27 -11.26 11.45
N ILE A 180 5.59 -9.97 11.59
CA ILE A 180 4.83 -8.87 10.98
C ILE A 180 5.23 -8.73 9.51
N GLY A 181 4.24 -8.67 8.62
CA GLY A 181 4.41 -8.81 7.17
C GLY A 181 4.91 -7.57 6.43
N TYR A 182 4.37 -6.37 6.69
CA TYR A 182 4.71 -5.14 5.93
C TYR A 182 4.52 -5.29 4.40
N HIS A 183 3.54 -6.09 3.99
CA HIS A 183 3.26 -6.34 2.57
C HIS A 183 2.57 -5.14 1.92
N LYS A 184 2.76 -4.98 0.62
CA LYS A 184 2.13 -3.90 -0.16
C LYS A 184 1.34 -4.43 -1.33
N ILE A 185 0.14 -3.91 -1.51
CA ILE A 185 -0.63 -4.03 -2.76
C ILE A 185 -0.83 -2.61 -3.27
N ARG A 186 -0.23 -2.28 -4.41
CA ARG A 186 -0.27 -0.89 -4.90
C ARG A 186 -0.40 -0.75 -6.41
N TYR A 187 -1.00 0.33 -6.88
CA TYR A 187 -1.17 0.58 -8.32
C TYR A 187 -1.82 -0.59 -9.07
N CYS A 188 -2.68 -1.38 -8.43
CA CYS A 188 -3.35 -2.52 -9.05
C CYS A 188 -4.78 -2.16 -9.46
N SER A 189 -5.28 -2.82 -10.51
CA SER A 189 -6.68 -2.70 -10.94
C SER A 189 -7.46 -3.98 -10.66
N PHE A 190 -8.63 -3.82 -10.03
CA PHE A 190 -9.61 -4.88 -9.77
C PHE A 190 -10.91 -4.55 -10.48
N LYS A 191 -11.32 -5.37 -11.46
CA LYS A 191 -12.43 -5.01 -12.35
C LYS A 191 -13.40 -6.15 -12.65
N ASP A 192 -14.66 -5.80 -12.87
CA ASP A 192 -15.66 -6.66 -13.53
C ASP A 192 -15.77 -8.06 -12.91
N TYR A 193 -15.95 -8.13 -11.60
CA TYR A 193 -16.09 -9.43 -10.92
C TYR A 193 -17.47 -10.02 -11.23
N TYR A 194 -17.55 -11.36 -11.24
CA TYR A 194 -18.79 -12.08 -11.43
C TYR A 194 -19.21 -12.81 -10.14
N GLY A 195 -20.52 -12.97 -9.97
CA GLY A 195 -21.11 -13.65 -8.83
C GLY A 195 -22.46 -13.06 -8.47
N LEU A 196 -22.91 -13.31 -7.24
CA LEU A 196 -24.18 -12.81 -6.72
C LEU A 196 -24.01 -11.57 -5.82
N GLY A 197 -22.78 -11.11 -5.60
CA GLY A 197 -22.44 -10.21 -4.50
C GLY A 197 -22.70 -10.85 -3.14
N GLY A 198 -22.69 -10.09 -2.04
CA GLY A 198 -22.84 -10.66 -0.68
C GLY A 198 -21.56 -11.30 -0.15
N ASP A 199 -21.62 -12.01 0.98
CA ASP A 199 -20.44 -12.57 1.69
C ASP A 199 -20.29 -14.06 1.32
N PHE A 200 -19.67 -14.35 0.16
CA PHE A 200 -19.51 -15.72 -0.37
C PHE A 200 -18.04 -16.12 -0.60
N GLY A 201 -17.11 -15.28 -0.19
CA GLY A 201 -15.68 -15.56 -0.25
C GLY A 201 -15.14 -15.42 -1.66
N ASN A 202 -15.41 -14.29 -2.31
CA ASN A 202 -14.81 -13.94 -3.61
C ASN A 202 -14.26 -12.51 -3.60
N GLU A 203 -13.78 -12.07 -2.42
CA GLU A 203 -13.26 -10.73 -2.17
C GLU A 203 -12.07 -10.44 -3.11
N PRO A 204 -11.97 -9.25 -3.74
CA PRO A 204 -10.75 -8.85 -4.45
C PRO A 204 -9.49 -8.94 -3.56
N ILE A 205 -9.55 -8.43 -2.33
CA ILE A 205 -8.44 -8.51 -1.37
C ILE A 205 -8.94 -9.01 -0.02
N ARG A 206 -8.22 -9.96 0.57
CA ARG A 206 -8.36 -10.32 1.98
C ARG A 206 -7.03 -10.30 2.72
N ILE A 207 -7.00 -9.64 3.88
CA ILE A 207 -5.82 -9.53 4.74
C ILE A 207 -6.13 -10.22 6.08
N GLY A 208 -5.51 -11.37 6.31
CA GLY A 208 -5.78 -12.23 7.45
C GLY A 208 -7.02 -13.14 7.27
N LEU A 209 -7.43 -13.74 8.37
CA LEU A 209 -8.60 -14.62 8.54
C LEU A 209 -9.23 -14.36 9.91
N SER A 210 -10.46 -14.84 10.15
CA SER A 210 -11.10 -14.68 11.47
C SER A 210 -10.28 -15.29 12.62
N THR A 211 -9.58 -16.40 12.36
CA THR A 211 -8.65 -17.06 13.31
C THR A 211 -7.32 -16.32 13.48
N GLU A 212 -7.05 -15.32 12.65
CA GLU A 212 -5.81 -14.53 12.62
C GLU A 212 -6.03 -13.09 13.10
N ASN A 213 -7.20 -12.79 13.67
CA ASN A 213 -7.61 -11.42 14.04
C ASN A 213 -6.64 -10.69 14.98
N ALA A 214 -5.88 -11.45 15.79
CA ALA A 214 -4.91 -10.91 16.74
C ALA A 214 -3.53 -10.66 16.14
N ASN A 215 -3.27 -11.14 14.91
CA ASN A 215 -1.98 -10.99 14.27
C ASN A 215 -1.81 -9.57 13.73
N LYS A 216 -0.60 -9.01 13.87
CA LYS A 216 -0.23 -7.73 13.26
C LYS A 216 0.30 -7.99 11.86
N SER A 217 -0.36 -7.42 10.86
CA SER A 217 0.05 -7.58 9.46
C SER A 217 0.87 -6.38 8.97
N ARG A 218 0.45 -5.16 9.30
CA ARG A 218 1.05 -3.93 8.76
C ARG A 218 1.06 -3.89 7.23
N ALA A 219 0.05 -4.53 6.62
CA ALA A 219 -0.13 -4.48 5.19
C ALA A 219 -0.67 -3.12 4.77
N ILE A 220 -0.20 -2.65 3.62
CA ILE A 220 -0.64 -1.40 3.00
C ILE A 220 -1.32 -1.72 1.67
N VAL A 221 -2.55 -1.27 1.50
CA VAL A 221 -3.21 -1.20 0.20
C VAL A 221 -3.28 0.26 -0.21
N GLU A 222 -2.58 0.63 -1.28
CA GLU A 222 -2.51 2.03 -1.70
C GLU A 222 -2.61 2.22 -3.22
N TYR A 223 -3.17 3.34 -3.67
CA TYR A 223 -3.27 3.64 -5.09
C TYR A 223 -3.91 2.52 -5.94
N CYS A 224 -4.87 1.78 -5.40
CA CYS A 224 -5.56 0.72 -6.11
C CYS A 224 -6.93 1.18 -6.63
N TYR A 225 -7.29 0.68 -7.82
CA TYR A 225 -8.54 1.02 -8.49
C TYR A 225 -9.48 -0.19 -8.49
N PHE A 226 -10.66 -0.03 -7.89
CA PHE A 226 -11.71 -1.03 -7.83
C PHE A 226 -12.90 -0.53 -8.63
N ASN A 227 -13.25 -1.24 -9.70
CA ASN A 227 -14.38 -0.90 -10.55
C ASN A 227 -15.28 -2.12 -10.75
N ASN A 228 -16.57 -2.00 -10.44
CA ASN A 228 -17.52 -3.08 -10.71
C ASN A 228 -17.12 -4.42 -10.06
N THR A 229 -16.66 -4.39 -8.80
CA THR A 229 -16.26 -5.63 -8.08
C THR A 229 -17.39 -6.25 -7.26
N GLY A 230 -18.52 -5.55 -7.10
CA GLY A 230 -19.51 -5.92 -6.09
C GLY A 230 -20.40 -7.11 -6.42
N LEU A 231 -20.37 -7.64 -7.64
CA LEU A 231 -20.93 -8.97 -7.92
C LEU A 231 -20.00 -10.10 -7.46
N GLY A 232 -18.71 -9.83 -7.28
CA GLY A 232 -17.77 -10.79 -6.70
C GLY A 232 -18.13 -11.08 -5.26
N ASP A 233 -18.03 -10.06 -4.42
CA ASP A 233 -18.32 -10.13 -2.99
C ASP A 233 -18.74 -8.72 -2.49
N SER A 234 -19.47 -8.66 -1.39
CA SER A 234 -19.80 -7.40 -0.70
C SER A 234 -18.61 -6.78 0.03
N GLU A 235 -17.50 -7.51 0.14
CA GLU A 235 -16.25 -7.03 0.71
C GLU A 235 -15.20 -6.86 -0.41
N SER A 236 -15.10 -5.65 -0.99
CA SER A 236 -14.05 -5.34 -1.98
C SER A 236 -12.65 -5.50 -1.38
N ILE A 237 -12.51 -5.10 -0.12
CA ILE A 237 -11.35 -5.39 0.72
C ILE A 237 -11.87 -5.89 2.06
N SER A 238 -11.41 -7.06 2.50
CA SER A 238 -11.78 -7.65 3.78
C SER A 238 -10.56 -7.74 4.71
N ILE A 239 -10.56 -6.92 5.76
CA ILE A 239 -9.49 -6.85 6.75
C ILE A 239 -9.89 -7.68 7.96
N LYS A 240 -9.10 -8.70 8.28
CA LYS A 240 -9.37 -9.68 9.34
C LYS A 240 -8.17 -9.83 10.29
N CYS A 241 -7.38 -8.77 10.47
CA CYS A 241 -6.20 -8.75 11.34
C CYS A 241 -5.84 -7.30 11.73
N GLN A 242 -4.77 -7.11 12.50
CA GLN A 242 -4.42 -5.81 13.08
C GLN A 242 -3.44 -4.98 12.27
N GLU A 243 -3.46 -3.66 12.53
CA GLU A 243 -2.44 -2.69 12.13
C GLU A 243 -2.29 -2.47 10.62
N ASN A 244 -3.37 -2.52 9.83
CA ASN A 244 -3.33 -2.30 8.38
C ASN A 244 -3.68 -0.87 7.97
N THR A 245 -3.21 -0.47 6.78
CA THR A 245 -3.43 0.85 6.19
C THR A 245 -4.01 0.76 4.79
N ILE A 246 -5.17 1.38 4.56
CA ILE A 246 -5.83 1.42 3.26
C ILE A 246 -5.97 2.88 2.85
N ARG A 247 -5.26 3.31 1.81
CA ARG A 247 -5.17 4.73 1.46
C ARG A 247 -5.13 5.01 -0.02
N PHE A 248 -5.56 6.21 -0.43
CA PHE A 248 -5.42 6.67 -1.83
C PHE A 248 -6.06 5.72 -2.86
N CYS A 249 -6.98 4.86 -2.44
CA CYS A 249 -7.66 3.92 -3.33
C CYS A 249 -8.94 4.54 -3.86
N THR A 250 -9.36 4.10 -5.04
CA THR A 250 -10.62 4.53 -5.68
C THR A 250 -11.55 3.34 -5.87
N PHE A 251 -12.75 3.46 -5.32
CA PHE A 251 -13.84 2.50 -5.38
C PHE A 251 -14.95 3.09 -6.22
N THR A 252 -15.33 2.43 -7.32
CA THR A 252 -16.37 2.96 -8.21
C THR A 252 -17.23 1.90 -8.88
N ASN A 253 -18.46 2.28 -9.24
CA ASN A 253 -19.45 1.44 -9.90
C ASN A 253 -19.72 0.11 -9.18
N GLN A 254 -19.79 0.12 -7.85
CA GLN A 254 -19.93 -1.08 -7.03
C GLN A 254 -20.75 -0.80 -5.77
N GLN A 255 -21.99 -0.36 -5.96
CA GLN A 255 -22.84 0.12 -4.86
C GLN A 255 -23.00 -0.90 -3.73
N ASN A 256 -22.96 -2.19 -4.03
CA ASN A 256 -23.19 -3.28 -3.09
C ASN A 256 -21.91 -3.87 -2.44
N ALA A 257 -20.74 -3.26 -2.65
CA ALA A 257 -19.47 -3.72 -2.06
C ALA A 257 -18.69 -2.61 -1.38
N MET A 258 -17.99 -2.99 -0.30
CA MET A 258 -17.45 -2.07 0.69
C MET A 258 -15.98 -2.38 1.03
N LEU A 259 -15.28 -1.38 1.56
CA LEU A 259 -14.08 -1.60 2.36
C LEU A 259 -14.50 -2.06 3.76
N VAL A 260 -14.10 -3.25 4.17
CA VAL A 260 -14.61 -3.88 5.40
C VAL A 260 -13.51 -4.13 6.42
N PHE A 261 -13.63 -3.47 7.56
CA PHE A 261 -12.93 -3.85 8.79
C PHE A 261 -13.73 -4.97 9.45
N ARG A 262 -13.49 -6.19 8.95
CA ARG A 262 -14.29 -7.38 9.25
C ARG A 262 -13.95 -7.90 10.64
N ASN A 263 -12.67 -8.09 10.93
CA ASN A 263 -12.12 -8.50 12.23
C ASN A 263 -10.74 -7.83 12.44
N GLY A 264 -10.23 -7.85 13.67
CA GLY A 264 -8.89 -7.36 13.99
C GLY A 264 -8.83 -5.85 14.18
N ASP A 265 -8.07 -5.41 15.18
CA ASP A 265 -8.11 -4.04 15.70
C ASP A 265 -6.98 -3.15 15.15
N ASN A 266 -7.03 -1.86 15.46
CA ASN A 266 -5.95 -0.90 15.20
C ASN A 266 -5.70 -0.67 13.71
N ASN A 267 -6.75 -0.46 12.92
CA ASN A 267 -6.62 -0.27 11.47
C ASN A 267 -6.96 1.17 11.06
N VAL A 268 -6.38 1.63 9.94
CA VAL A 268 -6.64 2.96 9.40
C VAL A 268 -7.05 2.91 7.93
N ALA A 269 -8.01 3.75 7.54
CA ALA A 269 -8.36 4.00 6.15
C ALA A 269 -8.46 5.50 5.86
N TYR A 270 -7.67 6.02 4.93
CA TYR A 270 -7.69 7.45 4.68
C TYR A 270 -7.43 7.89 3.25
N SER A 271 -7.97 9.07 2.92
CA SER A 271 -7.82 9.68 1.59
C SER A 271 -8.23 8.72 0.44
N ASN A 272 -9.23 7.86 0.69
CA ASN A 272 -9.84 7.01 -0.33
C ASN A 272 -11.06 7.70 -0.95
N PHE A 273 -11.37 7.35 -2.20
CA PHE A 273 -12.54 7.84 -2.93
C PHE A 273 -13.56 6.72 -3.14
N PHE A 274 -14.79 6.92 -2.68
CA PHE A 274 -15.93 6.01 -2.87
C PHE A 274 -16.99 6.70 -3.74
N ILE A 275 -16.98 6.43 -5.04
CA ILE A 275 -17.80 7.16 -6.03
C ILE A 275 -18.73 6.19 -6.75
N ASN A 276 -20.03 6.27 -6.48
CA ASN A 276 -21.02 5.28 -6.93
C ASN A 276 -20.66 3.85 -6.46
N ALA A 277 -20.20 3.71 -5.22
CA ALA A 277 -19.75 2.47 -4.60
C ALA A 277 -20.32 2.33 -3.18
N GLY A 278 -20.39 1.14 -2.60
CA GLY A 278 -20.52 1.03 -1.15
C GLY A 278 -19.33 1.72 -0.47
N GLY A 279 -19.48 2.10 0.80
CA GLY A 279 -18.42 2.82 1.51
C GLY A 279 -17.65 1.93 2.47
N ILE A 280 -17.66 2.27 3.77
CA ILE A 280 -16.87 1.56 4.80
C ILE A 280 -17.79 0.79 5.75
N ARG A 281 -17.52 -0.50 5.94
CA ARG A 281 -18.20 -1.33 6.94
C ARG A 281 -17.26 -1.67 8.07
N VAL A 282 -17.70 -1.48 9.31
CA VAL A 282 -16.97 -1.89 10.51
C VAL A 282 -17.80 -2.96 11.22
N LYS A 283 -17.24 -4.16 11.37
CA LYS A 283 -17.94 -5.28 12.00
C LYS A 283 -17.47 -5.58 13.40
N GLU A 284 -16.45 -6.41 13.55
CA GLU A 284 -15.93 -6.86 14.86
C GLU A 284 -14.55 -6.27 15.16
N ALA A 285 -14.12 -5.28 14.37
CA ALA A 285 -12.86 -4.58 14.53
C ALA A 285 -13.02 -3.37 15.46
N ASN A 286 -12.02 -3.13 16.32
CA ASN A 286 -11.97 -1.99 17.24
C ASN A 286 -10.77 -1.08 16.95
N ASN A 287 -10.80 0.13 17.51
CA ASN A 287 -9.75 1.13 17.34
C ASN A 287 -9.46 1.41 15.85
N VAL A 288 -10.51 1.78 15.11
CA VAL A 288 -10.47 2.04 13.67
C VAL A 288 -10.55 3.54 13.41
N TYR A 289 -9.67 4.05 12.54
CA TYR A 289 -9.66 5.47 12.15
C TYR A 289 -9.86 5.61 10.64
N CYS A 290 -10.96 6.26 10.27
CA CYS A 290 -11.33 6.58 8.91
C CYS A 290 -11.25 8.09 8.71
N TYR A 291 -10.27 8.60 7.96
CA TYR A 291 -10.10 10.05 7.83
C TYR A 291 -9.79 10.53 6.42
N ASN A 292 -10.11 11.80 6.11
CA ASN A 292 -9.89 12.39 4.78
C ASN A 292 -10.54 11.61 3.61
N ASN A 293 -11.46 10.67 3.86
CA ASN A 293 -12.09 9.92 2.78
C ASN A 293 -13.22 10.74 2.14
N TYR A 294 -13.39 10.55 0.84
CA TYR A 294 -14.42 11.19 0.05
C TYR A 294 -15.46 10.16 -0.41
N PHE A 295 -16.74 10.45 -0.16
CA PHE A 295 -17.86 9.61 -0.54
C PHE A 295 -18.82 10.41 -1.42
N GLU A 296 -19.13 9.89 -2.61
CA GLU A 296 -20.09 10.48 -3.54
C GLU A 296 -21.04 9.43 -4.07
N ASN A 297 -22.34 9.66 -3.85
CA ASN A 297 -23.40 8.70 -4.18
C ASN A 297 -23.11 7.29 -3.62
N SER A 298 -22.38 7.22 -2.51
CA SER A 298 -21.91 5.96 -1.96
C SER A 298 -23.03 5.23 -1.24
N GLY A 299 -23.26 3.96 -1.54
CA GLY A 299 -24.34 3.14 -0.98
C GLY A 299 -25.75 3.46 -1.50
N VAL A 300 -25.88 4.24 -2.57
CA VAL A 300 -27.21 4.64 -3.09
C VAL A 300 -27.88 3.49 -3.83
N GLY A 301 -29.13 3.18 -3.45
CA GLY A 301 -29.99 2.24 -4.16
C GLY A 301 -29.55 0.77 -4.07
N SER A 302 -28.83 0.39 -3.02
CA SER A 302 -28.29 -0.96 -2.84
C SER A 302 -28.50 -1.47 -1.41
N SER A 303 -28.01 -2.69 -1.15
CA SER A 303 -27.99 -3.29 0.20
C SER A 303 -26.78 -2.87 1.05
N ALA A 304 -25.87 -2.06 0.52
CA ALA A 304 -24.75 -1.49 1.25
C ALA A 304 -24.94 0.02 1.41
N ASP A 305 -24.37 0.54 2.49
CA ASP A 305 -24.46 1.95 2.87
C ASP A 305 -23.19 2.72 2.53
N ALA A 306 -23.20 4.02 2.83
CA ALA A 306 -21.98 4.84 2.84
C ALA A 306 -21.08 4.44 4.01
N VAL A 307 -21.68 4.16 5.16
CA VAL A 307 -21.01 3.54 6.31
C VAL A 307 -21.98 2.61 7.00
N THR A 308 -21.52 1.42 7.39
CA THR A 308 -22.32 0.47 8.17
C THR A 308 -21.54 0.00 9.39
N PHE A 309 -22.12 0.14 10.58
CA PHE A 309 -21.70 -0.59 11.77
C PHE A 309 -22.51 -1.89 11.89
N ASN A 310 -21.87 -3.05 11.78
CA ASN A 310 -22.59 -4.33 11.76
C ASN A 310 -21.93 -5.43 12.60
N TYR A 311 -22.57 -5.78 13.72
CA TYR A 311 -21.99 -6.67 14.73
C TYR A 311 -23.05 -7.49 15.48
N ASP A 312 -22.61 -8.51 16.19
CA ASP A 312 -23.48 -9.44 16.93
C ASP A 312 -23.68 -9.01 18.38
N THR A 313 -24.76 -8.28 18.64
CA THR A 313 -25.17 -7.89 20.00
C THR A 313 -25.86 -8.98 20.80
N ALA A 314 -26.30 -10.06 20.14
CA ALA A 314 -26.98 -11.16 20.82
C ALA A 314 -25.97 -11.98 21.63
N THR A 315 -24.75 -12.12 21.11
CA THR A 315 -23.66 -12.82 21.77
C THR A 315 -22.84 -11.90 22.69
N TYR A 316 -22.60 -10.65 22.28
CA TYR A 316 -21.71 -9.73 22.97
C TYR A 316 -22.39 -8.37 23.25
N PRO A 317 -22.43 -7.88 24.50
CA PRO A 317 -23.14 -6.64 24.82
C PRO A 317 -22.49 -5.37 24.24
N VAL A 318 -21.18 -5.41 23.96
CA VAL A 318 -20.41 -4.32 23.34
C VAL A 318 -19.45 -4.96 22.33
N VAL A 319 -19.48 -4.50 21.08
CA VAL A 319 -18.72 -5.14 19.98
C VAL A 319 -17.90 -4.14 19.17
N LEU A 320 -18.33 -2.87 19.12
CA LEU A 320 -17.59 -1.81 18.48
C LEU A 320 -17.13 -0.79 19.51
N ASN A 321 -15.83 -0.55 19.54
CA ASN A 321 -15.22 0.40 20.44
C ASN A 321 -14.16 1.23 19.72
N ASN A 322 -14.24 2.54 19.91
CA ASN A 322 -13.29 3.52 19.35
C ASN A 322 -13.21 3.50 17.82
N ILE A 323 -14.37 3.64 17.18
CA ILE A 323 -14.51 3.78 15.73
C ILE A 323 -14.64 5.26 15.39
N ASN A 324 -13.72 5.78 14.60
CA ASN A 324 -13.55 7.21 14.40
C ASN A 324 -13.65 7.59 12.92
N PHE A 325 -14.51 8.56 12.60
CA PHE A 325 -14.64 9.17 11.28
C PHE A 325 -14.30 10.66 11.37
N ILE A 326 -13.15 11.05 10.80
CA ILE A 326 -12.55 12.36 11.00
C ILE A 326 -12.26 13.05 9.65
N HIS A 327 -12.72 14.28 9.42
CA HIS A 327 -12.44 15.01 8.16
C HIS A 327 -12.88 14.26 6.88
N ASN A 328 -14.01 13.55 6.90
CA ASN A 328 -14.56 12.93 5.69
C ASN A 328 -15.61 13.82 5.02
N THR A 329 -15.79 13.70 3.70
CA THR A 329 -16.87 14.37 2.95
C THR A 329 -17.86 13.35 2.41
N PHE A 330 -19.15 13.51 2.72
CA PHE A 330 -20.25 12.67 2.23
C PHE A 330 -21.20 13.51 1.37
N TYR A 331 -21.18 13.28 0.07
CA TYR A 331 -22.02 13.99 -0.90
C TYR A 331 -23.04 13.05 -1.54
N ASN A 332 -24.33 13.32 -1.32
CA ASN A 332 -25.50 12.56 -1.80
C ASN A 332 -25.39 11.04 -1.60
N CYS A 333 -24.79 10.61 -0.49
CA CYS A 333 -24.64 9.21 -0.18
C CYS A 333 -25.97 8.56 0.25
N GLY A 334 -25.98 7.23 0.27
CA GLY A 334 -26.97 6.39 0.96
C GLY A 334 -26.96 6.65 2.46
N ASP A 335 -27.48 5.72 3.24
CA ASP A 335 -27.53 5.90 4.69
C ASP A 335 -26.16 5.72 5.32
N ILE A 336 -26.02 6.17 6.57
CA ILE A 336 -24.95 5.84 7.49
C ILE A 336 -25.61 5.10 8.64
N ASP A 337 -25.47 3.77 8.65
CA ASP A 337 -26.03 2.91 9.68
C ASP A 337 -25.11 2.88 10.91
N MET A 338 -25.60 3.45 12.01
CA MET A 338 -24.89 3.59 13.26
C MET A 338 -24.96 2.33 14.15
N GLY A 339 -25.59 1.24 13.68
CA GLY A 339 -25.57 -0.09 14.30
C GLY A 339 -26.44 -0.28 15.54
N GLY A 340 -27.12 0.76 16.03
CA GLY A 340 -28.03 0.66 17.17
C GLY A 340 -27.31 0.41 18.49
N THR A 341 -27.66 -0.63 19.24
CA THR A 341 -27.04 -0.91 20.55
C THR A 341 -25.65 -1.49 20.38
N GLY A 342 -24.69 -1.25 21.29
CA GLY A 342 -23.43 -2.03 21.40
C GLY A 342 -22.16 -1.38 20.82
N ALA A 343 -22.29 -0.21 20.22
CA ALA A 343 -21.18 0.65 19.83
C ALA A 343 -20.83 1.66 20.95
N THR A 344 -19.56 1.84 21.29
CA THR A 344 -19.07 2.69 22.39
C THR A 344 -17.82 3.50 22.03
N ASN A 345 -17.66 4.68 22.63
CA ASN A 345 -16.47 5.54 22.46
C ASN A 345 -16.14 5.92 21.01
N ASN A 346 -17.15 6.00 20.15
CA ASN A 346 -16.99 6.37 18.75
C ASN A 346 -16.99 7.89 18.60
N THR A 347 -16.26 8.39 17.60
CA THR A 347 -16.18 9.83 17.32
C THR A 347 -16.43 10.11 15.84
N TRP A 348 -17.32 11.06 15.58
CA TRP A 348 -17.48 11.65 14.26
C TRP A 348 -17.10 13.13 14.36
N ALA A 349 -15.96 13.51 13.79
CA ALA A 349 -15.45 14.86 13.91
C ALA A 349 -15.07 15.51 12.58
N ASN A 350 -15.36 16.79 12.45
CA ASN A 350 -14.97 17.64 11.34
C ASN A 350 -15.40 17.10 9.96
N ASN A 351 -16.50 16.34 9.88
CA ASN A 351 -17.01 15.81 8.62
C ASN A 351 -17.98 16.79 7.96
N ILE A 352 -18.11 16.66 6.64
CA ILE A 352 -19.13 17.36 5.83
C ILE A 352 -20.16 16.35 5.35
N PHE A 353 -21.44 16.66 5.55
CA PHE A 353 -22.56 15.90 4.98
C PHE A 353 -23.42 16.79 4.10
N GLN A 354 -23.69 16.39 2.88
CA GLN A 354 -24.66 17.05 2.01
C GLN A 354 -25.53 16.01 1.34
N LYS A 355 -26.80 15.95 1.71
CA LYS A 355 -27.77 14.99 1.17
C LYS A 355 -29.05 15.72 0.76
N SER A 356 -29.38 15.62 -0.53
CA SER A 356 -30.53 16.33 -1.11
C SER A 356 -31.90 15.72 -0.76
N ALA A 357 -31.95 14.41 -0.50
CA ALA A 357 -33.19 13.70 -0.14
C ALA A 357 -32.90 12.49 0.76
N GLY A 358 -33.87 12.12 1.60
CA GLY A 358 -33.72 11.05 2.59
C GLY A 358 -32.97 11.50 3.84
N THR A 359 -32.56 10.52 4.66
CA THR A 359 -31.89 10.72 5.95
C THR A 359 -30.39 10.43 5.85
N ILE A 360 -29.54 11.18 6.56
CA ILE A 360 -28.08 10.94 6.55
C ILE A 360 -27.73 9.71 7.39
N PHE A 361 -28.30 9.59 8.58
CA PHE A 361 -28.01 8.54 9.54
C PHE A 361 -29.25 7.70 9.86
N SER A 362 -29.02 6.45 10.26
CA SER A 362 -30.02 5.53 10.79
C SER A 362 -29.50 4.78 12.02
N ASN A 363 -30.38 4.07 12.72
CA ASN A 363 -30.03 3.18 13.85
C ASN A 363 -29.12 3.82 14.91
N ALA A 364 -29.57 4.92 15.50
CA ALA A 364 -28.82 5.68 16.50
C ALA A 364 -28.26 4.81 17.64
N ASN A 365 -27.07 5.16 18.11
CA ASN A 365 -26.43 4.56 19.28
C ASN A 365 -26.05 5.63 20.30
N SER A 366 -25.92 5.25 21.58
CA SER A 366 -25.53 6.18 22.66
C SER A 366 -24.02 6.34 22.82
N GLY A 367 -23.23 5.51 22.13
CA GLY A 367 -21.77 5.48 22.25
C GLY A 367 -21.03 6.32 21.22
N THR A 368 -21.72 7.20 20.49
CA THR A 368 -21.11 8.07 19.48
C THR A 368 -21.15 9.53 19.92
N SER A 369 -19.99 10.18 19.85
CA SER A 369 -19.81 11.60 20.05
C SER A 369 -19.58 12.33 18.73
N TRP A 370 -19.95 13.61 18.69
CA TRP A 370 -19.93 14.43 17.48
C TRP A 370 -19.21 15.75 17.77
N ALA A 371 -18.35 16.22 16.85
CA ALA A 371 -17.63 17.47 17.03
C ALA A 371 -17.35 18.18 15.69
N GLY A 372 -17.65 19.48 15.59
CA GLY A 372 -17.24 20.31 14.45
C GLY A 372 -17.79 19.87 13.09
N ASN A 373 -18.79 19.00 13.03
CA ASN A 373 -19.36 18.56 11.75
C ASN A 373 -20.33 19.61 11.21
N ILE A 374 -20.44 19.70 9.88
CA ILE A 374 -21.50 20.46 9.21
C ILE A 374 -22.35 19.54 8.36
N TYR A 375 -23.64 19.87 8.25
CA TYR A 375 -24.55 19.12 7.41
C TYR A 375 -25.55 20.01 6.68
N GLN A 376 -25.96 19.56 5.49
CA GLN A 376 -27.15 20.01 4.79
C GLN A 376 -27.99 18.77 4.43
N GLY A 377 -29.26 18.76 4.84
CA GLY A 377 -30.18 17.63 4.66
C GLY A 377 -30.86 17.24 5.97
N THR A 378 -31.44 16.04 6.00
CA THR A 378 -32.12 15.50 7.19
C THR A 378 -31.21 14.51 7.91
N LEU A 379 -31.00 14.68 9.21
CA LEU A 379 -30.10 13.79 9.97
C LEU A 379 -30.63 12.36 10.10
N GLY A 380 -31.93 12.15 10.32
CA GLY A 380 -32.52 10.82 10.52
C GLY A 380 -32.42 10.26 11.94
N ILE A 381 -31.53 10.81 12.77
CA ILE A 381 -31.41 10.51 14.20
C ILE A 381 -31.29 11.81 15.01
N SER A 382 -31.55 11.74 16.32
CA SER A 382 -31.36 12.87 17.24
C SER A 382 -29.90 13.01 17.64
N ILE A 383 -29.29 14.16 17.31
CA ILE A 383 -27.91 14.50 17.69
C ILE A 383 -27.92 15.82 18.47
N PRO A 384 -27.69 15.80 19.80
CA PRO A 384 -27.85 17.01 20.62
C PRO A 384 -26.83 18.13 20.36
N SER A 385 -25.62 17.79 19.95
CA SER A 385 -24.51 18.75 19.76
C SER A 385 -23.47 18.24 18.76
N GLY A 386 -22.56 19.11 18.32
CA GLY A 386 -21.44 18.74 17.43
C GLY A 386 -21.78 18.66 15.94
N MET A 387 -23.00 19.07 15.56
CA MET A 387 -23.50 19.12 14.18
C MET A 387 -24.12 20.50 13.92
N THR A 388 -23.64 21.20 12.89
CA THR A 388 -24.20 22.51 12.48
C THR A 388 -24.93 22.38 11.14
N ASN A 389 -26.20 22.79 11.09
CA ASN A 389 -26.97 22.80 9.84
C ASN A 389 -26.61 24.03 9.01
N ILE A 390 -25.80 23.83 7.98
CA ILE A 390 -25.37 24.90 7.08
C ILE A 390 -25.00 24.31 5.72
N ASN A 391 -25.27 25.04 4.64
CA ASN A 391 -24.85 24.63 3.31
C ASN A 391 -23.31 24.64 3.24
N PRO A 392 -22.64 23.50 2.98
CA PRO A 392 -21.18 23.46 2.88
C PRO A 392 -20.63 24.14 1.63
N LEU A 393 -21.47 24.52 0.67
CA LEU A 393 -21.08 25.18 -0.59
C LEU A 393 -20.02 24.37 -1.35
N LEU A 394 -20.28 23.07 -1.52
CA LEU A 394 -19.43 22.17 -2.29
C LEU A 394 -19.56 22.45 -3.81
N VAL A 395 -18.43 22.42 -4.51
CA VAL A 395 -18.32 22.59 -5.97
C VAL A 395 -17.44 21.50 -6.57
N THR A 396 -17.69 21.13 -7.82
CA THR A 396 -16.82 20.18 -8.52
C THR A 396 -15.48 20.84 -8.83
N ASN A 397 -14.38 20.23 -8.38
CA ASN A 397 -13.02 20.71 -8.62
C ASN A 397 -12.43 20.19 -9.95
N GLY A 398 -11.16 20.51 -10.22
CA GLY A 398 -10.47 20.11 -11.46
C GLY A 398 -10.30 18.60 -11.63
N ASP A 399 -10.30 17.84 -10.54
CA ASP A 399 -10.15 16.38 -10.51
C ASP A 399 -11.51 15.65 -10.52
N GLY A 400 -12.62 16.40 -10.67
CA GLY A 400 -13.95 15.84 -10.89
C GLY A 400 -14.71 15.42 -9.63
N TYR A 401 -14.20 15.69 -8.42
CA TYR A 401 -14.92 15.44 -7.16
C TYR A 401 -15.35 16.73 -6.47
N LYS A 402 -16.21 16.64 -5.44
CA LYS A 402 -16.72 17.81 -4.70
C LYS A 402 -15.69 18.32 -3.69
N GLY A 403 -15.12 19.49 -3.97
CA GLY A 403 -14.29 20.28 -3.05
C GLY A 403 -15.03 21.49 -2.50
N LEU A 404 -14.33 22.29 -1.70
CA LEU A 404 -14.86 23.51 -1.10
C LEU A 404 -14.88 24.67 -2.12
N SER A 405 -15.92 25.50 -2.07
CA SER A 405 -15.88 26.82 -2.71
C SER A 405 -15.19 27.84 -1.81
N SER A 406 -14.75 28.96 -2.39
CA SER A 406 -14.03 30.03 -1.67
C SER A 406 -14.83 30.73 -0.57
N SER A 407 -16.15 30.53 -0.53
CA SER A 407 -17.03 31.07 0.51
C SER A 407 -17.56 29.99 1.45
N SER A 408 -17.03 28.77 1.39
CA SER A 408 -17.51 27.66 2.20
C SER A 408 -17.36 27.96 3.70
N PRO A 409 -18.38 27.67 4.52
CA PRO A 409 -18.26 27.75 5.98
C PRO A 409 -17.39 26.64 6.58
N ALA A 410 -16.91 25.69 5.77
CA ALA A 410 -16.00 24.64 6.19
C ALA A 410 -14.55 25.12 6.34
N ILE A 411 -14.22 26.30 5.77
CA ILE A 411 -12.85 26.82 5.76
C ILE A 411 -12.44 27.27 7.17
N ASP A 412 -11.25 26.87 7.61
CA ASP A 412 -10.67 27.21 8.92
C ASP A 412 -11.63 26.96 10.10
N ALA A 413 -12.35 25.83 10.07
CA ALA A 413 -13.47 25.58 10.98
C ALA A 413 -13.33 24.30 11.82
N ALA A 414 -12.22 23.57 11.70
CA ALA A 414 -12.06 22.29 12.39
C ALA A 414 -11.99 22.42 13.92
N SER A 415 -12.69 21.52 14.59
CA SER A 415 -12.64 21.32 16.04
C SER A 415 -11.47 20.42 16.42
N SER A 416 -10.81 20.69 17.55
CA SER A 416 -9.81 19.79 18.14
C SER A 416 -10.42 18.70 19.04
N SER A 417 -11.75 18.62 19.15
CA SER A 417 -12.45 17.65 20.00
C SER A 417 -12.60 16.29 19.30
N TYR A 418 -11.48 15.65 19.00
CA TYR A 418 -11.42 14.28 18.47
C TYR A 418 -10.20 13.56 19.06
N PRO A 419 -10.21 12.21 19.16
CA PRO A 419 -9.09 11.47 19.71
C PRO A 419 -7.85 11.59 18.81
N ALA A 420 -6.66 11.45 19.40
CA ALA A 420 -5.44 11.33 18.59
C ALA A 420 -5.60 10.18 17.60
N ILE A 421 -5.33 10.44 16.32
CA ILE A 421 -5.40 9.42 15.28
C ILE A 421 -4.30 8.40 15.54
N LEU A 422 -4.63 7.13 15.35
CA LEU A 422 -3.67 6.03 15.49
C LEU A 422 -2.45 6.24 14.56
N ASP A 423 -1.27 6.22 15.16
CA ASP A 423 0.03 6.12 14.49
C ASP A 423 0.47 4.66 14.52
N ILE A 424 0.40 3.99 13.37
CA ILE A 424 0.85 2.61 13.25
C ILE A 424 2.37 2.60 13.16
N THR A 425 3.01 2.04 14.18
CA THR A 425 4.47 2.04 14.31
C THR A 425 5.18 1.58 13.01
N VAL A 426 6.13 2.39 12.55
CA VAL A 426 6.99 2.13 11.37
C VAL A 426 6.23 2.17 10.03
N ILE A 427 4.96 2.56 10.04
CA ILE A 427 4.22 2.89 8.82
C ILE A 427 4.28 4.40 8.63
N ASP A 428 4.48 4.83 7.39
CA ASP A 428 4.39 6.23 6.97
C ASP A 428 2.89 6.57 6.81
N ASP A 429 2.13 6.61 7.89
CA ASP A 429 0.75 7.09 7.92
C ASP A 429 0.69 8.58 8.29
N ASP A 430 -0.51 9.19 8.29
CA ASP A 430 -0.68 10.61 8.55
C ASP A 430 -1.57 10.90 9.79
N PRO A 431 -1.13 10.51 11.00
CA PRO A 431 -1.90 10.70 12.23
C PRO A 431 -2.02 12.19 12.61
N SER A 432 -1.15 13.05 12.07
CA SER A 432 -1.18 14.50 12.29
C SER A 432 -2.06 15.28 11.30
N LEU A 433 -2.61 14.61 10.28
CA LEU A 433 -3.35 15.24 9.17
C LEU A 433 -2.52 16.36 8.55
N LEU A 434 -1.31 16.05 8.10
CA LEU A 434 -0.44 16.95 7.33
C LEU A 434 -1.00 17.20 5.94
N PHE A 435 -1.79 16.27 5.40
CA PHE A 435 -2.39 16.37 4.08
C PHE A 435 -3.91 16.20 4.11
N ASP A 436 -4.58 16.77 3.12
CA ASP A 436 -5.99 16.52 2.83
C ASP A 436 -6.17 15.25 1.96
N GLY A 437 -7.42 14.94 1.62
CA GLY A 437 -7.79 13.85 0.72
C GLY A 437 -7.25 14.02 -0.69
N GLY A 438 -7.07 15.25 -1.18
CA GLY A 438 -6.44 15.58 -2.46
C GLY A 438 -4.89 15.60 -2.41
N GLY A 439 -4.29 15.36 -1.25
CA GLY A 439 -2.85 15.42 -1.04
C GLY A 439 -2.26 16.84 -0.93
N LYS A 440 -3.09 17.86 -0.70
CA LYS A 440 -2.64 19.24 -0.39
C LYS A 440 -2.26 19.35 1.08
N SER A 441 -1.29 20.20 1.41
CA SER A 441 -0.88 20.40 2.79
C SER A 441 -1.96 21.09 3.62
N ARG A 442 -2.20 20.58 4.82
CA ARG A 442 -3.03 21.21 5.85
C ARG A 442 -2.18 22.04 6.82
N PRO A 443 -2.73 23.12 7.39
CA PRO A 443 -2.07 23.86 8.47
C PRO A 443 -1.81 22.99 9.71
N SER A 444 -0.74 23.28 10.44
CA SER A 444 -0.40 22.56 11.67
C SER A 444 -1.37 22.86 12.82
N THR A 445 -1.97 24.06 12.83
CA THR A 445 -2.99 24.46 13.80
C THR A 445 -4.32 23.84 13.43
N ILE A 446 -4.90 23.04 14.32
CA ILE A 446 -6.17 22.32 14.05
C ILE A 446 -7.30 23.27 13.66
N ALA A 447 -7.47 24.40 14.36
CA ALA A 447 -8.53 25.36 14.07
C ALA A 447 -8.39 26.06 12.70
N LEU A 448 -7.25 25.94 12.03
CA LEU A 448 -7.02 26.43 10.67
C LEU A 448 -7.11 25.31 9.63
N LYS A 449 -7.56 24.10 10.01
CA LYS A 449 -7.85 23.04 9.05
C LYS A 449 -9.29 23.17 8.61
N ASP A 450 -9.53 22.81 7.37
CA ASP A 450 -10.88 22.79 6.82
C ASP A 450 -11.63 21.52 7.21
N LEU A 451 -12.96 21.64 7.34
CA LEU A 451 -13.85 20.49 7.51
C LEU A 451 -13.88 19.64 6.24
N GLY A 452 -14.16 18.35 6.44
CA GLY A 452 -14.23 17.39 5.35
C GLY A 452 -12.86 17.05 4.78
N SER A 453 -12.89 16.36 3.65
CA SER A 453 -11.72 15.72 3.03
C SER A 453 -10.84 16.67 2.22
N ASP A 454 -11.24 17.91 1.97
CA ASP A 454 -10.52 18.84 1.10
C ASP A 454 -10.09 20.08 1.89
N GLU A 455 -8.86 20.54 1.65
CA GLU A 455 -8.34 21.81 2.13
C GLU A 455 -8.42 22.84 0.99
N PHE A 456 -9.09 23.97 1.26
CA PHE A 456 -9.25 25.12 0.38
C PHE A 456 -7.98 25.97 0.38
N THR A 457 -6.94 25.44 -0.24
CA THR A 457 -5.66 26.14 -0.42
C THR A 457 -5.23 26.11 -1.89
N ALA A 458 -4.40 27.10 -2.25
CA ALA A 458 -3.72 27.08 -3.54
C ALA A 458 -2.63 26.00 -3.54
N GLY A 459 -2.68 25.07 -4.49
CA GLY A 459 -1.70 23.98 -4.61
C GLY A 459 -2.14 22.95 -5.64
N ALA A 460 -1.20 22.15 -6.14
CA ALA A 460 -1.52 21.00 -6.97
C ALA A 460 -2.03 19.86 -6.09
N THR A 461 -3.09 19.18 -6.53
CA THR A 461 -3.49 17.90 -5.97
C THR A 461 -2.44 16.84 -6.34
N THR A 462 -2.18 15.94 -5.39
CA THR A 462 -1.26 14.80 -5.57
C THR A 462 -1.97 13.46 -5.38
N ASN A 463 -3.24 13.50 -4.97
CA ASN A 463 -4.15 12.38 -4.91
C ASN A 463 -5.50 12.80 -5.49
N HIS A 464 -6.12 11.92 -6.26
CA HIS A 464 -7.37 12.16 -6.97
C HIS A 464 -8.04 10.82 -7.30
N PRO A 465 -9.32 10.80 -7.71
CA PRO A 465 -9.96 9.57 -8.15
C PRO A 465 -9.18 8.93 -9.30
N LEU A 466 -8.66 7.73 -9.05
CA LEU A 466 -7.80 7.01 -9.99
C LEU A 466 -8.57 6.52 -11.20
N THR A 467 -7.85 6.43 -12.30
CA THR A 467 -8.31 5.77 -13.54
C THR A 467 -7.42 4.58 -13.89
N VAL A 468 -7.85 3.76 -14.85
CA VAL A 468 -7.02 2.65 -15.38
C VAL A 468 -5.69 3.14 -15.93
N SER A 469 -5.56 4.41 -16.35
CA SER A 469 -4.30 4.95 -16.88
C SER A 469 -3.17 5.08 -15.87
N GLU A 470 -3.49 4.94 -14.58
CA GLU A 470 -2.59 5.18 -13.45
C GLU A 470 -2.30 3.91 -12.65
N VAL A 471 -2.98 2.81 -13.01
CA VAL A 471 -2.89 1.53 -12.32
C VAL A 471 -2.84 0.37 -13.32
N GLY A 472 -2.53 -0.82 -12.82
CA GLY A 472 -2.50 -2.04 -13.61
C GLY A 472 -1.35 -2.07 -14.62
N PRO A 473 -1.30 -3.11 -15.47
CA PRO A 473 -0.20 -3.31 -16.39
C PRO A 473 -0.21 -2.28 -17.52
N SER A 474 0.98 -1.84 -17.93
CA SER A 474 1.15 -0.84 -19.00
C SER A 474 0.56 -1.28 -20.34
N TYR A 475 0.63 -2.58 -20.63
CA TYR A 475 0.07 -3.17 -21.85
C TYR A 475 -1.47 -3.32 -21.83
N LEU A 476 -2.13 -2.94 -20.73
CA LEU A 476 -3.59 -2.87 -20.61
C LEU A 476 -4.08 -1.43 -20.40
N GLY A 477 -3.28 -0.44 -20.81
CA GLY A 477 -3.61 0.97 -20.68
C GLY A 477 -3.17 1.59 -19.36
N GLY A 478 -2.55 0.83 -18.46
CA GLY A 478 -1.89 1.33 -17.27
C GLY A 478 -0.68 2.21 -17.58
N PRO A 479 -0.04 2.80 -16.56
CA PRO A 479 1.04 3.74 -16.75
C PRO A 479 2.22 3.02 -17.40
N SER A 480 2.67 3.57 -18.53
CA SER A 480 3.90 3.12 -19.16
C SER A 480 5.06 3.52 -18.25
N LEU A 481 5.59 2.54 -17.53
CA LEU A 481 6.88 2.64 -16.86
C LEU A 481 7.95 2.68 -17.96
N SER A 482 8.11 3.82 -18.64
CA SER A 482 9.21 4.03 -19.57
C SER A 482 10.49 4.12 -18.74
N ILE A 483 11.17 2.98 -18.61
CA ILE A 483 12.55 2.95 -18.13
C ILE A 483 13.37 3.63 -19.22
N GLY A 484 13.72 4.89 -19.02
CA GLY A 484 14.70 5.55 -19.87
C GLY A 484 15.96 4.68 -19.89
N SER A 485 16.60 4.52 -21.06
CA SER A 485 17.73 3.62 -21.31
C SER A 485 19.00 3.90 -20.48
N ASN A 486 18.92 4.76 -19.46
CA ASN A 486 19.99 5.12 -18.54
C ASN A 486 19.64 4.93 -17.05
N GLU A 487 18.48 4.36 -16.69
CA GLU A 487 18.22 4.01 -15.30
C GLU A 487 18.82 2.64 -14.96
N LYS A 488 19.93 2.68 -14.23
CA LYS A 488 20.50 1.50 -13.59
C LYS A 488 19.49 0.91 -12.61
N LYS A 489 19.39 -0.43 -12.62
CA LYS A 489 18.65 -1.32 -11.71
C LYS A 489 18.25 -0.62 -10.41
N ASP A 490 16.96 -0.42 -10.21
CA ASP A 490 16.43 0.08 -8.94
C ASP A 490 16.59 -1.00 -7.85
N THR A 491 17.68 -0.90 -7.11
CA THR A 491 17.95 -1.70 -5.91
C THR A 491 17.31 -0.98 -4.72
N HIS A 492 16.01 -1.21 -4.50
CA HIS A 492 15.19 -0.48 -3.52
C HIS A 492 15.78 -0.44 -2.09
N ASN A 493 16.75 -1.28 -1.73
CA ASN A 493 17.43 -1.30 -0.43
C ASN A 493 18.97 -1.10 -0.47
N ALA A 494 19.57 -0.65 -1.58
CA ALA A 494 21.03 -0.50 -1.67
C ALA A 494 21.60 0.73 -0.94
N ILE A 495 20.77 1.72 -0.64
CA ILE A 495 21.14 2.88 0.19
C ILE A 495 19.99 3.18 1.15
N GLY A 496 20.31 3.36 2.43
CA GLY A 496 19.38 3.77 3.49
C GLY A 496 19.86 5.03 4.21
N ILE A 497 18.91 5.72 4.85
CA ILE A 497 19.16 6.93 5.64
C ILE A 497 18.51 6.80 7.02
N PHE A 498 19.26 7.08 8.10
CA PHE A 498 18.76 6.96 9.47
C PHE A 498 19.50 7.86 10.48
N PRO A 499 18.82 8.46 11.47
CA PRO A 499 17.37 8.41 11.65
C PRO A 499 16.66 9.26 10.59
N ASN A 500 15.46 8.85 10.21
CA ASN A 500 14.56 9.62 9.36
C ASN A 500 13.14 9.41 9.91
N PRO A 501 12.56 10.36 10.67
CA PRO A 501 12.97 11.75 10.81
C PRO A 501 14.32 12.00 11.51
N ALA A 502 15.03 13.03 11.07
CA ALA A 502 16.34 13.44 11.57
C ALA A 502 16.27 14.74 12.39
N LYS A 503 17.13 14.86 13.41
CA LYS A 503 17.26 16.09 14.21
C LYS A 503 18.45 16.93 13.79
N ASN A 504 19.65 16.38 13.99
CA ASN A 504 20.92 17.09 13.80
C ASN A 504 21.82 16.42 12.77
N ALA A 505 21.71 15.11 12.58
CA ALA A 505 22.51 14.36 11.63
C ALA A 505 21.71 13.18 11.09
N ILE A 506 22.10 12.73 9.91
CA ILE A 506 21.69 11.45 9.33
C ILE A 506 22.91 10.59 9.04
N THR A 507 22.73 9.29 9.21
CA THR A 507 23.61 8.26 8.70
C THR A 507 23.11 7.87 7.33
N ILE A 508 24.00 7.81 6.34
CA ILE A 508 23.71 7.26 5.03
C ILE A 508 24.53 6.00 4.91
N GLU A 509 23.86 4.88 4.69
CA GLU A 509 24.48 3.55 4.60
C GLU A 509 24.24 2.97 3.22
N ALA A 510 25.32 2.52 2.59
CA ALA A 510 25.35 1.74 1.38
C ALA A 510 25.36 0.25 1.75
N PHE A 511 24.36 -0.49 1.27
CA PHE A 511 24.20 -1.93 1.46
C PHE A 511 24.78 -2.72 0.26
N GLU A 512 24.73 -4.05 0.33
CA GLU A 512 25.38 -4.98 -0.62
C GLU A 512 25.32 -4.51 -2.09
N GLY A 513 26.51 -4.40 -2.71
CA GLY A 513 26.66 -4.06 -4.13
C GLY A 513 27.05 -2.62 -4.45
N ILE A 514 27.26 -1.75 -3.44
CA ILE A 514 27.65 -0.34 -3.61
C ILE A 514 29.05 -0.09 -3.04
N GLU A 515 30.02 0.27 -3.89
CA GLU A 515 31.40 0.56 -3.46
C GLU A 515 31.55 2.04 -3.06
N GLY A 516 31.17 2.32 -1.82
CA GLY A 516 31.32 3.64 -1.21
C GLY A 516 30.33 4.68 -1.77
N LEU A 517 30.32 5.86 -1.15
CA LEU A 517 29.45 6.97 -1.52
C LEU A 517 30.29 8.10 -2.13
N ASP A 518 29.85 8.68 -3.24
CA ASP A 518 30.57 9.77 -3.92
C ASP A 518 30.10 11.16 -3.47
N SER A 519 28.78 11.38 -3.44
CA SER A 519 28.20 12.67 -3.05
C SER A 519 26.78 12.58 -2.50
N VAL A 520 26.40 13.59 -1.74
CA VAL A 520 25.09 13.78 -1.15
C VAL A 520 24.63 15.20 -1.45
N ALA A 521 23.38 15.37 -1.87
CA ALA A 521 22.76 16.68 -2.04
C ALA A 521 21.34 16.69 -1.48
N ILE A 522 20.96 17.76 -0.78
CA ILE A 522 19.62 17.96 -0.24
C ILE A 522 18.93 19.06 -1.05
N TYR A 523 17.68 18.81 -1.40
CA TYR A 523 16.80 19.70 -2.14
C TYR A 523 15.56 20.04 -1.30
N ASN A 524 15.07 21.27 -1.42
CA ASN A 524 13.77 21.65 -0.86
C ASN A 524 12.62 21.15 -1.76
N LEU A 525 11.38 21.35 -1.33
CA LEU A 525 10.18 20.94 -2.06
C LEU A 525 10.01 21.60 -3.44
N ASN A 526 10.66 22.76 -3.66
CA ASN A 526 10.67 23.45 -4.96
C ASN A 526 11.76 22.89 -5.91
N GLY A 527 12.44 21.80 -5.52
CA GLY A 527 13.53 21.21 -6.29
C GLY A 527 14.84 22.03 -6.26
N GLN A 528 14.95 23.04 -5.40
CA GLN A 528 16.17 23.84 -5.28
C GLN A 528 17.16 23.10 -4.38
N LYS A 529 18.41 22.95 -4.84
CA LYS A 529 19.49 22.36 -4.05
C LYS A 529 19.90 23.32 -2.93
N ILE A 530 19.77 22.89 -1.68
CA ILE A 530 20.03 23.71 -0.49
C ILE A 530 21.27 23.28 0.29
N LYS A 531 21.72 22.03 0.16
CA LYS A 531 22.93 21.52 0.83
C LYS A 531 23.62 20.45 -0.01
N MET A 532 24.94 20.33 0.08
CA MET A 532 25.72 19.33 -0.65
C MET A 532 26.98 18.93 0.13
N GLY A 533 27.35 17.66 0.05
CA GLY A 533 28.68 17.16 0.45
C GLY A 533 29.26 16.27 -0.64
N THR A 534 30.56 16.37 -0.85
CA THR A 534 31.30 15.67 -1.91
C THR A 534 32.54 15.00 -1.36
N GLU A 535 33.04 13.99 -2.06
CA GLU A 535 34.33 13.33 -1.79
C GLU A 535 34.38 12.60 -0.45
N PHE A 536 33.30 11.90 -0.09
CA PHE A 536 33.40 10.90 0.95
C PHE A 536 34.45 9.87 0.51
N GLN A 537 35.43 9.58 1.39
CA GLN A 537 36.51 8.63 1.09
C GLN A 537 35.87 7.38 0.47
N LYS A 538 36.23 7.06 -0.79
CA LYS A 538 35.60 6.05 -1.67
C LYS A 538 35.64 4.59 -1.15
N GLN A 539 35.83 4.40 0.16
CA GLN A 539 35.88 3.15 0.90
C GLN A 539 34.85 3.08 2.03
N ASN A 540 34.17 4.17 2.39
CA ASN A 540 33.20 4.14 3.48
C ASN A 540 31.79 3.81 2.98
N SER A 541 31.29 2.62 3.35
CA SER A 541 29.90 2.20 3.14
C SER A 541 28.90 2.92 4.06
N THR A 542 29.39 3.74 4.98
CA THR A 542 28.55 4.50 5.91
C THR A 542 29.14 5.89 6.11
N ILE A 543 28.32 6.93 5.98
CA ILE A 543 28.70 8.32 6.24
C ILE A 543 27.73 8.99 7.20
N GLN A 544 28.25 9.85 8.07
CA GLN A 544 27.43 10.80 8.83
C GLN A 544 27.33 12.10 8.05
N PHE A 545 26.13 12.63 7.90
CA PHE A 545 25.85 13.89 7.21
C PHE A 545 25.08 14.82 8.15
N ASP A 546 25.67 15.98 8.43
CA ASP A 546 25.07 17.00 9.29
C ASP A 546 23.88 17.67 8.61
N VAL A 547 22.75 17.74 9.31
CA VAL A 547 21.50 18.38 8.90
C VAL A 547 20.99 19.36 9.96
N SER A 548 21.83 19.71 10.95
CA SER A 548 21.46 20.57 12.08
C SER A 548 21.12 22.02 11.69
N ASP A 549 21.49 22.44 10.49
CA ASP A 549 21.16 23.74 9.90
C ASP A 549 19.81 23.77 9.16
N LEU A 550 19.21 22.60 8.88
CA LEU A 550 17.92 22.52 8.20
C LEU A 550 16.76 22.82 9.17
N ASN A 551 15.73 23.52 8.71
CA ASN A 551 14.50 23.73 9.49
C ASN A 551 13.61 22.49 9.45
N ASN A 552 12.67 22.37 10.41
CA ASN A 552 11.67 21.29 10.40
C ASN A 552 10.91 21.28 9.07
N GLY A 553 10.74 20.10 8.47
CA GLY A 553 10.07 19.96 7.17
C GLY A 553 10.53 18.75 6.36
N ILE A 554 9.98 18.64 5.16
CA ILE A 554 10.28 17.57 4.20
C ILE A 554 11.29 18.08 3.16
N TYR A 555 12.31 17.29 2.92
CA TYR A 555 13.35 17.52 1.93
C TYR A 555 13.53 16.27 1.06
N PHE A 556 14.22 16.42 -0.06
CA PHE A 556 14.68 15.30 -0.87
C PHE A 556 16.20 15.19 -0.77
N ILE A 557 16.69 14.02 -0.42
CA ILE A 557 18.12 13.71 -0.41
C ILE A 557 18.47 12.85 -1.61
N LYS A 558 19.43 13.33 -2.41
CA LYS A 558 20.03 12.62 -3.53
C LYS A 558 21.39 12.10 -3.10
N VAL A 559 21.55 10.79 -3.10
CA VAL A 559 22.82 10.11 -2.80
C VAL A 559 23.36 9.50 -4.09
N THR A 560 24.63 9.76 -4.38
CA THR A 560 25.31 9.26 -5.58
C THR A 560 26.48 8.39 -5.16
N SER A 561 26.59 7.21 -5.76
CA SER A 561 27.80 6.37 -5.80
C SER A 561 28.24 6.18 -7.24
N LYS A 562 29.33 5.43 -7.45
CA LYS A 562 29.76 5.03 -8.80
C LYS A 562 28.71 4.12 -9.46
N GLU A 563 28.06 3.30 -8.66
CA GLU A 563 27.14 2.26 -9.10
C GLU A 563 25.75 2.81 -9.31
N LEU A 564 25.25 3.74 -8.48
CA LEU A 564 23.88 4.25 -8.61
C LEU A 564 23.71 5.69 -8.13
N THR A 565 22.54 6.24 -8.45
CA THR A 565 22.04 7.49 -7.88
C THR A 565 20.65 7.22 -7.32
N LYS A 566 20.43 7.52 -6.04
CA LYS A 566 19.15 7.30 -5.35
C LYS A 566 18.62 8.61 -4.79
N MET A 567 17.34 8.88 -4.98
CA MET A 567 16.63 9.98 -4.34
C MET A 567 15.69 9.42 -3.26
N MET A 568 15.68 10.03 -2.07
CA MET A 568 14.87 9.60 -0.93
C MET A 568 14.24 10.81 -0.25
N LYS A 569 13.09 10.63 0.41
CA LYS A 569 12.50 11.65 1.28
C LYS A 569 13.28 11.73 2.60
N LEU A 570 13.59 12.94 3.06
CA LEU A 570 14.23 13.23 4.33
C LEU A 570 13.33 14.15 5.15
N PHE A 571 12.91 13.71 6.33
CA PHE A 571 12.14 14.50 7.28
C PHE A 571 13.08 15.09 8.31
N ILE A 572 13.01 16.41 8.53
CA ILE A 572 13.70 17.09 9.63
C ILE A 572 12.68 17.41 10.71
N GLN A 573 12.93 16.95 11.94
CA GLN A 573 12.05 17.14 13.10
C GLN A 573 12.88 17.34 14.37
N LYS A 574 13.27 18.59 14.64
CA LYS A 574 14.03 19.03 15.83
C LYS A 574 13.21 18.97 17.10
#